data_AF-A0A354YY48-F1
#
_entry.id   AF-A0A354YY48-F1
#
_cell.length_a   1.000
_cell.length_b   1.000
_cell.length_c   1.000
_cell.angle_alpha   90.00
_cell.angle_beta   90.00
_cell.angle_gamma   90.00
#
_symmetry.space_group_name_H-M   'P 1'
#
loop_
_entity.id
_entity.type
_entity.pdbx_description
1 polymer ?
#
loop_
_entity_poly.entity_id
_entity_poly.type
_entity_poly.pdbx_seq_one_letter_code
_entity_poly.pdbx_strand_id
1 'polypeptide(L)'
;PDGGMLCRDCSYQASGAVSLSKETLALIGLLGSSRLVTVERVRVSNKAQKELEYFLEKYLEYYLERRFNLKKAMSILKRSMPKDTHLI
;
A
#
# COMPACT_ATOMS: atom_id res chain seq x y z
N PRO A 1 -11.85 -4.47 -0.36
CA PRO A 1 -11.13 -4.01 -1.57
C PRO A 1 -10.15 -5.09 -2.02
N ASP A 2 -10.25 -5.56 -3.26
CA ASP A 2 -9.44 -6.69 -3.74
C ASP A 2 -7.98 -6.33 -4.08
N GLY A 3 -7.62 -5.05 -3.98
CA GLY A 3 -6.30 -4.54 -4.37
C GLY A 3 -6.07 -4.64 -5.87
N GLY A 4 -5.34 -3.69 -6.47
CA GLY A 4 -5.08 -3.71 -7.90
C GLY A 4 -5.04 -2.32 -8.52
N MET A 5 -5.07 -2.29 -9.85
CA MET A 5 -5.06 -1.06 -10.63
C MET A 5 -6.44 -0.81 -11.22
N LEU A 6 -6.87 0.45 -11.16
CA LEU A 6 -8.13 0.89 -11.77
C LEU A 6 -7.84 1.54 -13.11
N CYS A 7 -8.64 1.23 -14.13
CA CYS A 7 -8.64 2.04 -15.34
C CYS A 7 -9.21 3.43 -15.02
N ARG A 8 -9.05 4.37 -15.95
CA ARG A 8 -9.55 5.74 -15.80
C ARG A 8 -11.04 5.77 -15.44
N ASP A 9 -11.85 4.95 -16.11
CA ASP A 9 -13.30 4.93 -15.91
C ASP A 9 -13.68 4.33 -14.55
N CYS A 10 -13.02 3.25 -14.12
CA CYS A 10 -13.22 2.66 -12.80
C CYS A 10 -12.75 3.58 -11.66
N SER A 11 -11.82 4.49 -11.93
CA SER A 11 -11.28 5.38 -10.89
C SER A 11 -12.30 6.40 -10.36
N TYR A 12 -13.29 6.79 -11.18
CA TYR A 12 -14.30 7.77 -10.82
C TYR A 12 -15.19 7.35 -9.64
N GLN A 13 -15.36 6.05 -9.42
CA GLN A 13 -16.22 5.52 -8.36
C GLN A 13 -15.43 5.07 -7.13
N ALA A 14 -14.11 5.12 -7.20
CA ALA A 14 -13.24 4.59 -6.16
C ALA A 14 -12.83 5.68 -5.17
N SER A 15 -13.28 5.57 -3.92
CA SER A 15 -12.75 6.36 -2.82
C SER A 15 -11.37 5.84 -2.40
N GLY A 16 -10.41 6.75 -2.25
CA GLY A 16 -9.05 6.41 -1.83
C GLY A 16 -8.15 5.82 -2.91
N ALA A 17 -8.51 5.93 -4.19
CA ALA A 17 -7.62 5.57 -5.30
C ALA A 17 -6.40 6.50 -5.35
N VAL A 18 -5.24 5.93 -5.63
CA VAL A 18 -3.98 6.67 -5.80
C VAL A 18 -3.72 6.84 -7.29
N SER A 19 -3.49 8.07 -7.74
CA SER A 19 -3.10 8.34 -9.12
C SER A 19 -1.58 8.17 -9.25
N LEU A 20 -1.16 7.38 -10.24
CA LEU A 20 0.25 7.16 -10.56
C LEU A 20 0.56 7.76 -11.93
N SER A 21 1.71 8.39 -12.06
CA SER A 21 2.21 8.84 -13.36
C SER A 21 2.61 7.67 -14.25
N LYS A 22 2.65 7.91 -15.57
CA LYS A 22 3.09 6.89 -16.54
C LYS A 22 4.52 6.41 -16.27
N GLU A 23 5.39 7.30 -15.81
CA GLU A 23 6.77 6.97 -15.43
C GLU A 23 6.78 5.99 -14.25
N THR A 24 5.99 6.26 -13.21
CA THR A 24 5.85 5.35 -12.06
C THR A 24 5.30 3.98 -12.47
N LEU A 25 4.34 3.94 -13.39
CA LEU A 25 3.81 2.67 -13.91
C LEU A 25 4.87 1.87 -14.66
N ALA A 26 5.66 2.52 -15.50
CA ALA A 26 6.77 1.87 -16.19
C ALA A 26 7.81 1.34 -15.19
N LEU A 27 8.09 2.11 -14.14
CA LEU A 27 8.99 1.71 -13.07
C LEU A 27 8.49 0.48 -12.32
N ILE A 28 7.21 0.44 -11.92
CA ILE A 28 6.59 -0.74 -11.27
C ILE A 28 6.71 -1.97 -12.18
N GLY A 29 6.43 -1.83 -13.47
CA GLY A 29 6.58 -2.93 -14.45
C GLY A 29 8.02 -3.42 -14.57
N LEU A 30 8.99 -2.50 -14.60
CA LEU A 30 10.42 -2.82 -14.60
C LEU A 30 10.81 -3.57 -13.33
N LEU A 31 10.39 -3.10 -12.15
CA LEU A 31 10.69 -3.74 -10.86
C LEU A 31 10.09 -5.14 -10.75
N GLY A 32 8.89 -5.35 -11.27
CA GLY A 32 8.22 -6.65 -11.23
C GLY A 32 8.84 -7.71 -12.16
N SER A 33 9.66 -7.30 -13.14
CA SER A 33 10.22 -8.18 -14.17
C SER A 33 11.75 -8.24 -14.19
N SER A 34 12.43 -7.38 -13.43
CA SER A 34 13.90 -7.25 -13.46
C SER A 34 14.58 -7.79 -12.20
N ARG A 35 15.91 -7.93 -12.28
CA ARG A 35 16.76 -8.23 -11.12
C ARG A 35 16.99 -6.95 -10.32
N LEU A 36 17.18 -7.07 -9.01
CA LEU A 36 17.42 -5.91 -8.13
C LEU A 36 18.59 -5.02 -8.59
N VAL A 37 19.63 -5.59 -9.19
CA VAL A 37 20.76 -4.84 -9.77
C VAL A 37 20.37 -3.86 -10.89
N THR A 38 19.23 -4.10 -11.56
CA THR A 38 18.70 -3.18 -12.57
C THR A 38 18.21 -1.89 -11.91
N VAL A 39 17.66 -1.98 -10.70
CA VAL A 39 17.08 -0.85 -9.95
C VAL A 39 18.13 0.20 -9.61
N GLU A 40 19.35 -0.24 -9.24
CA GLU A 40 20.48 0.64 -8.88
C GLU A 40 20.86 1.63 -9.99
N ARG A 41 20.50 1.31 -11.25
CA ARG A 41 20.87 2.08 -12.44
C ARG A 41 19.73 2.95 -12.96
N VAL A 42 18.53 2.80 -12.41
CA VAL A 42 17.36 3.52 -12.89
C VAL A 42 17.39 4.96 -12.38
N ARG A 43 17.39 5.91 -13.31
CA ARG A 43 17.15 7.33 -13.00
C ARG A 43 15.69 7.63 -13.21
N VAL A 44 15.03 8.11 -12.18
CA VAL A 44 13.60 8.49 -12.19
C VAL A 44 13.43 9.91 -11.69
N SER A 45 12.33 10.55 -12.07
CA SER A 45 11.97 11.84 -11.51
C SER A 45 11.68 11.74 -10.00
N ASN A 46 11.93 12.83 -9.27
CA ASN A 46 11.58 12.94 -7.84
C ASN A 46 10.08 12.67 -7.59
N LYS A 47 9.23 12.98 -8.56
CA LYS A 47 7.80 12.69 -8.49
C LYS A 47 7.55 11.19 -8.57
N ALA A 48 8.13 10.50 -9.56
CA ALA A 48 7.95 9.06 -9.72
C ALA A 48 8.53 8.27 -8.54
N GLN A 49 9.64 8.73 -7.96
CA GLN A 49 10.19 8.16 -6.74
C GLN A 49 9.19 8.24 -5.57
N LYS A 50 8.63 9.43 -5.29
CA LYS A 50 7.64 9.61 -4.20
C LYS A 50 6.37 8.79 -4.43
N GLU A 51 5.88 8.74 -5.66
CA GLU A 51 4.71 7.93 -6.02
C GLU A 51 4.98 6.43 -5.85
N LEU A 52 6.19 5.96 -6.19
CA LEU A 52 6.58 4.57 -5.99
C LEU A 52 6.70 4.22 -4.50
N GLU A 53 7.36 5.06 -3.70
CA GLU A 53 7.49 4.87 -2.24
C GLU A 53 6.12 4.72 -1.59
N TYR A 54 5.20 5.65 -1.90
CA TYR A 54 3.85 5.62 -1.39
C TYR A 54 3.07 4.39 -1.87
N PHE A 55 3.21 4.00 -3.14
CA PHE A 55 2.59 2.78 -3.66
C PHE A 55 3.05 1.54 -2.91
N LEU A 56 4.37 1.38 -2.68
CA LEU A 56 4.93 0.23 -1.97
C LEU A 56 4.46 0.18 -0.50
N GLU A 57 4.39 1.32 0.17
CA GLU A 57 3.84 1.43 1.53
C GLU A 57 2.39 0.94 1.58
N LYS A 58 1.53 1.41 0.66
CA LYS A 58 0.13 0.98 0.59
C LYS A 58 -0.05 -0.47 0.18
N TYR A 59 0.81 -0.98 -0.69
CA TYR A 59 0.82 -2.39 -1.04
C TYR A 59 1.15 -3.27 0.17
N LEU A 60 2.15 -2.89 0.97
CA LEU A 60 2.51 -3.59 2.21
C LEU A 60 1.37 -3.52 3.23
N GLU A 61 0.78 -2.34 3.46
CA GLU A 61 -0.37 -2.17 4.36
C GLU A 61 -1.52 -3.11 3.96
N TYR A 62 -1.88 -3.12 2.68
CA TYR A 62 -2.91 -4.00 2.13
C TYR A 62 -2.57 -5.48 2.33
N TYR A 63 -1.35 -5.89 1.98
CA TYR A 63 -0.91 -7.28 2.07
C TYR A 63 -0.92 -7.78 3.53
N LEU A 64 -0.43 -6.97 4.47
CA LEU A 64 -0.40 -7.29 5.89
C LEU A 64 -1.81 -7.38 6.48
N GLU A 65 -2.68 -6.41 6.18
CA GLU A 65 -4.07 -6.45 6.67
C GLU A 65 -4.81 -7.68 6.13
N ARG A 66 -4.61 -8.03 4.85
CA ARG A 66 -5.24 -9.22 4.25
C ARG A 66 -4.72 -10.52 4.87
N ARG A 67 -3.43 -10.61 5.19
CA ARG A 67 -2.81 -11.81 5.76
C ARG A 67 -3.15 -12.02 7.23
N PHE A 68 -3.16 -10.96 8.02
CA PHE A 68 -3.22 -11.06 9.49
C PHE A 68 -4.51 -10.53 10.09
N ASN A 69 -5.33 -9.81 9.32
CA ASN A 69 -6.58 -9.17 9.78
C ASN A 69 -6.33 -8.35 11.07
N LEU A 70 -5.27 -7.54 11.04
CA LEU A 70 -4.69 -6.88 12.20
C LEU A 70 -5.73 -5.98 12.89
N LYS A 71 -6.59 -5.29 12.14
CA LYS A 71 -7.66 -4.48 12.72
C LYS A 71 -8.63 -5.32 13.53
N LYS A 72 -9.03 -6.49 13.02
CA LYS A 72 -9.90 -7.42 13.74
C LYS A 72 -9.20 -8.01 14.96
N ALA A 73 -7.94 -8.41 14.82
CA ALA A 73 -7.13 -8.91 15.94
C ALA A 73 -7.04 -7.86 17.06
N MET A 74 -6.72 -6.61 16.72
CA MET A 74 -6.65 -5.50 17.67
C MET A 74 -8.01 -5.21 18.33
N SER A 75 -9.10 -5.32 17.57
CA SER A 75 -10.46 -5.16 18.09
C SER A 75 -10.81 -6.25 19.11
N ILE A 76 -10.44 -7.50 18.84
CA ILE A 76 -10.63 -8.62 19.77
C ILE A 76 -9.81 -8.38 21.03
N LEU A 77 -8.52 -8.06 20.90
CA LEU A 77 -7.63 -7.79 22.03
C LEU A 77 -8.17 -6.68 22.95
N LYS A 78 -8.61 -5.56 22.37
CA LYS A 78 -9.20 -4.45 23.14
C LYS A 78 -10.48 -4.82 23.88
N ARG A 79 -11.26 -5.77 23.38
CA ARG A 79 -12.47 -6.27 24.05
C ARG A 79 -12.16 -7.27 25.16
N SER A 80 -11.10 -8.06 24.99
CA SER A 80 -10.68 -9.06 25.98
C SER A 80 -9.83 -8.49 27.10
N MET A 81 -9.21 -7.32 26.91
CA MET A 81 -8.51 -6.63 27.99
C MET A 81 -9.54 -6.12 29.01
N PRO A 82 -9.34 -6.36 30.32
CA PRO A 82 -10.11 -5.68 31.34
C PRO A 82 -9.98 -4.18 31.08
N LYS A 83 -11.10 -3.46 31.09
CA LYS A 83 -11.00 -1.99 31.21
C LYS A 83 -10.34 -1.75 32.55
N ASP A 84 -9.25 -1.01 32.58
CA ASP A 84 -8.63 -0.58 33.83
C ASP A 84 -9.72 0.05 34.70
N THR A 85 -10.19 -0.71 35.67
CA THR A 85 -10.98 -0.20 36.77
C THR A 85 -10.00 0.70 37.49
N HIS A 86 -10.24 2.01 37.42
CA HIS A 86 -9.49 3.01 38.17
C HIS A 86 -9.31 2.51 39.62
N LEU A 87 -8.10 2.05 39.94
CA LEU A 87 -7.64 1.97 41.32
C LEU A 87 -7.16 3.37 41.65
N ILE A 88 -8.02 4.05 42.41
CA ILE A 88 -7.78 5.28 43.16
C ILE A 88 -6.52 5.11 44.00
#